data_AF-A0A024CB36-F1
#
_entry.id   AF-A0A024CB36-F1
#
_cell.length_a   1.000
_cell.length_b   1.000
_cell.length_c   1.000
_cell.angle_alpha   90.00
_cell.angle_beta   90.00
_cell.angle_gamma   90.00
#
_symmetry.space_group_name_H-M   'P 1'
#
loop_
_entity.id
_entity.type
_entity.pdbx_description
1 polymer ?
#
loop_
_entity_poly.entity_id
_entity_poly.type
_entity_poly.pdbx_seq_one_letter_code
_entity_poly.pdbx_strand_id
1 'polypeptide(L)'
;MSITRIPTTTPASICCGVYRCLIRLSQLRTSLRKNDLIESDDVQTSLEVVNIYNRDMNDMYQEATLSANSSNAYARGNALVYTSTQDSTVGINAGLSSTQIVTSDGVRLTKDKAEAFALIDVEDIRASEESDNQGEEKGYLTLARDGRTNSKSIVYDNERIVPLRNYHQYDVHFDAQSVDLYNSGESTKTDYTHPGTVFNLQPKVSRVVSFVSAFNDISDQPIDKVTCVGDGCIEVNELTDSVYRVTVLEGLNFELYSNKGQCLLPYEFTSTSQLNFGQNYCLPIADNNQVQQIEVDNEILSAIFLGAFEESDQLSSSVEKFKLLGYQVIQKEIGNYKAVYIAHKTADMVDMLARHKKEIESIKLLAKRLYKADSISYPVANIN
;
A
#
# COMPACT_ATOMS: atom_id res chain seq x y z
N MET A 1 42.67 2.18 -46.62
CA MET A 1 42.40 3.25 -45.64
C MET A 1 40.90 3.50 -45.65
N SER A 2 40.15 2.76 -44.83
CA SER A 2 38.69 2.89 -44.76
C SER A 2 38.37 3.74 -43.53
N ILE A 3 37.82 4.94 -43.75
CA ILE A 3 37.41 5.84 -42.67
C ILE A 3 36.00 5.42 -42.26
N THR A 4 35.89 4.71 -41.15
CA THR A 4 34.59 4.39 -40.54
C THR A 4 34.03 5.67 -39.92
N ARG A 5 32.96 6.22 -40.50
CA ARG A 5 32.26 7.39 -39.96
C ARG A 5 31.49 6.99 -38.70
N ILE A 6 31.78 7.66 -37.58
CA ILE A 6 30.96 7.59 -36.35
C ILE A 6 29.82 8.62 -36.52
N PRO A 7 28.54 8.24 -36.35
CA PRO A 7 27.44 9.20 -36.43
C PRO A 7 27.46 10.14 -35.22
N THR A 8 27.47 11.45 -35.49
CA THR A 8 27.48 12.52 -34.49
C THR A 8 26.09 13.10 -34.31
N THR A 9 25.37 12.64 -33.28
CA THR A 9 24.14 13.29 -32.80
C THR A 9 24.14 13.59 -31.30
N THR A 10 25.23 13.31 -30.57
CA THR A 10 25.42 13.61 -29.13
C THR A 10 26.89 13.99 -28.81
N PRO A 11 27.18 14.72 -27.70
CA PRO A 11 28.44 15.45 -27.55
C PRO A 11 29.65 14.51 -27.36
N ALA A 12 30.59 14.55 -28.31
CA ALA A 12 31.89 13.90 -28.20
C ALA A 12 32.91 14.85 -27.56
N SER A 13 33.74 14.34 -26.63
CA SER A 13 34.79 15.13 -25.99
C SER A 13 36.11 14.94 -26.73
N ILE A 14 36.77 16.04 -27.11
CA ILE A 14 38.12 16.03 -27.66
C ILE A 14 39.06 16.62 -26.61
N CYS A 15 40.09 15.88 -26.24
CA CYS A 15 41.13 16.35 -25.32
C CYS A 15 42.51 16.23 -25.97
N CYS A 16 43.28 17.31 -25.89
CA CYS A 16 44.67 17.37 -26.34
C CYS A 16 45.58 17.60 -25.12
N GLY A 17 46.59 16.75 -24.94
CA GLY A 17 47.51 16.79 -23.81
C GLY A 17 48.97 16.81 -24.24
N VAL A 18 49.82 17.50 -23.47
CA VAL A 18 51.25 17.68 -23.74
C VAL A 18 52.05 17.28 -22.50
N TYR A 19 52.91 16.26 -22.60
CA TYR A 19 53.77 15.83 -21.49
C TYR A 19 55.23 16.28 -21.69
N ARG A 20 55.78 16.94 -20.67
CA ARG A 20 57.18 17.41 -20.63
C ARG A 20 57.96 16.65 -19.57
N CYS A 21 59.08 16.03 -19.96
CA CYS A 21 60.08 15.52 -19.02
C CYS A 21 61.38 16.29 -19.25
N LEU A 22 61.99 16.83 -18.19
CA LEU A 22 63.30 17.51 -18.23
C LEU A 22 63.45 18.52 -19.39
N ILE A 23 62.51 19.48 -19.48
CA ILE A 23 62.55 20.64 -20.40
C ILE A 23 62.29 20.29 -21.89
N ARG A 24 62.19 19.00 -22.27
CA ARG A 24 61.84 18.58 -23.64
C ARG A 24 60.41 18.06 -23.75
N LEU A 25 59.75 18.40 -24.86
CA LEU A 25 58.48 17.79 -25.27
C LEU A 25 58.72 16.31 -25.56
N SER A 26 58.10 15.42 -24.79
CA SER A 26 58.27 13.97 -24.90
C SER A 26 57.12 13.32 -25.66
N GLN A 27 55.88 13.76 -25.42
CA GLN A 27 54.69 13.14 -26.02
C GLN A 27 53.58 14.15 -26.31
N LEU A 28 52.85 13.94 -27.41
CA LEU A 28 51.60 14.61 -27.76
C LEU A 28 50.48 13.56 -27.82
N ARG A 29 49.37 13.80 -27.11
CA ARG A 29 48.22 12.89 -27.02
C ARG A 29 46.95 13.59 -27.50
N THR A 30 46.25 12.99 -28.45
CA THR A 30 44.93 13.43 -28.93
C THR A 30 43.93 12.32 -28.71
N SER A 31 42.93 12.53 -27.85
CA SER A 31 41.90 11.53 -27.53
C SER A 31 40.52 11.98 -28.01
N LEU A 32 39.78 11.06 -28.63
CA LEU A 32 38.36 11.17 -28.91
C LEU A 32 37.62 10.18 -28.01
N ARG A 33 36.70 10.68 -27.18
CA ARG A 33 35.91 9.83 -26.28
C ARG A 33 34.42 10.00 -26.53
N LYS A 34 33.70 8.86 -26.55
CA LYS A 34 32.24 8.78 -26.56
C LYS A 34 31.80 7.91 -25.40
N ASN A 35 30.98 8.46 -24.50
CA ASN A 35 30.28 7.71 -23.47
C ASN A 35 28.89 7.30 -23.98
N ASP A 36 28.24 6.40 -23.26
CA ASP A 36 26.85 6.01 -23.46
C ASP A 36 26.59 5.56 -24.91
N LEU A 37 27.43 4.63 -25.36
CA LEU A 37 27.30 3.97 -26.67
C LEU A 37 26.01 3.15 -26.77
N ILE A 38 25.52 2.67 -25.62
CA ILE A 38 24.27 1.96 -25.42
C ILE A 38 23.44 2.79 -24.45
N GLU A 39 22.20 3.09 -24.81
CA GLU A 39 21.25 3.82 -23.97
C GLU A 39 20.56 2.83 -23.03
N SER A 40 20.99 2.80 -21.76
CA SER A 40 20.45 1.92 -20.72
C SER A 40 20.81 2.48 -19.34
N ASP A 41 19.87 2.46 -18.41
CA ASP A 41 20.10 2.89 -17.03
C ASP A 41 21.01 1.93 -16.25
N ASP A 42 21.04 0.66 -16.64
CA ASP A 42 21.80 -0.41 -15.98
C ASP A 42 23.19 -0.64 -16.58
N VAL A 43 23.53 0.03 -17.69
CA VAL A 43 24.77 -0.21 -18.45
C VAL A 43 25.45 1.09 -18.87
N GLN A 44 26.62 1.35 -18.32
CA GLN A 44 27.48 2.47 -18.70
C GLN A 44 28.55 1.99 -19.67
N THR A 45 28.67 2.65 -20.82
CA THR A 45 29.67 2.28 -21.84
C THR A 45 30.54 3.47 -22.22
N SER A 46 31.80 3.23 -22.59
CA SER A 46 32.69 4.28 -23.09
C SER A 46 33.66 3.74 -24.12
N LEU A 47 33.82 4.45 -25.24
CA LEU A 47 34.86 4.23 -26.23
C LEU A 47 35.80 5.43 -26.23
N GLU A 48 37.09 5.20 -26.04
CA GLU A 48 38.14 6.19 -26.20
C GLU A 48 39.13 5.72 -27.26
N VAL A 49 39.40 6.56 -28.25
CA VAL A 49 40.45 6.34 -29.26
C VAL A 49 41.47 7.46 -29.12
N VAL A 50 42.73 7.08 -28.95
CA VAL A 50 43.84 7.99 -28.69
C VAL A 50 44.90 7.83 -29.75
N ASN A 51 45.35 8.95 -30.29
CA ASN A 51 46.57 9.03 -31.11
C ASN A 51 47.69 9.60 -30.25
N ILE A 52 48.81 8.89 -30.16
CA ILE A 52 49.98 9.30 -29.39
C ILE A 52 51.16 9.45 -30.33
N TYR A 53 51.75 10.65 -30.35
CA TYR A 53 53.06 10.89 -30.95
C TYR A 53 54.10 10.91 -29.83
N ASN A 54 55.03 9.96 -29.86
CA ASN A 54 56.12 9.87 -28.91
C ASN A 54 57.43 10.27 -29.58
N ARG A 55 58.00 11.38 -29.11
CA ARG A 55 59.21 11.96 -29.71
C ARG A 55 60.45 11.12 -29.44
N ASP A 56 60.53 10.45 -28.29
CA ASP A 56 61.72 9.69 -27.89
C ASP A 56 61.87 8.41 -28.72
N MET A 57 60.76 7.82 -29.16
CA MET A 57 60.73 6.68 -30.09
C MET A 57 60.62 7.10 -31.56
N ASN A 58 60.38 8.39 -31.82
CA ASN A 58 60.03 8.94 -33.14
C ASN A 58 58.93 8.14 -33.85
N ASP A 59 57.89 7.78 -33.09
CA ASP A 59 56.82 6.90 -33.56
C ASP A 59 55.43 7.49 -33.22
N MET A 60 54.44 7.09 -34.00
CA MET A 60 53.04 7.43 -33.80
C MET A 60 52.22 6.15 -33.72
N TYR A 61 51.51 5.99 -32.62
CA TYR A 61 50.66 4.82 -32.40
C TYR A 61 49.27 5.22 -31.92
N GLN A 62 48.35 4.27 -32.06
CA GLN A 62 46.96 4.42 -31.71
C GLN A 62 46.60 3.44 -30.61
N GLU A 63 45.84 3.93 -29.64
CA GLU A 63 45.22 3.11 -28.61
C GLU A 63 43.71 3.25 -28.72
N ALA A 64 42.98 2.15 -28.57
CA ALA A 64 41.54 2.19 -28.41
C ALA A 64 41.14 1.40 -27.17
N THR A 65 40.27 2.00 -26.36
CA THR A 65 39.74 1.42 -25.13
C THR A 65 38.22 1.44 -25.19
N LEU A 66 37.60 0.28 -25.07
CA LEU A 66 36.15 0.12 -24.89
C LEU A 66 35.91 -0.40 -23.48
N SER A 67 35.13 0.33 -22.68
CA SER A 67 34.71 -0.12 -21.36
C SER A 67 33.19 -0.23 -21.29
N ALA A 68 32.70 -1.21 -20.54
CA ALA A 68 31.29 -1.40 -20.23
C ALA A 68 31.17 -1.82 -18.76
N ASN A 69 30.34 -1.14 -17.98
CA ASN A 69 30.02 -1.51 -16.60
C ASN A 69 28.50 -1.68 -16.49
N SER A 70 28.06 -2.73 -15.82
CA SER A 70 26.64 -2.99 -15.60
C SER A 70 26.35 -3.30 -14.14
N SER A 71 25.19 -2.88 -13.64
CA SER A 71 24.81 -3.09 -12.25
C SER A 71 23.27 -3.10 -12.11
N ASN A 72 22.66 -4.26 -11.98
CA ASN A 72 21.24 -4.41 -11.66
C ASN A 72 21.04 -4.85 -10.19
N ALA A 73 19.84 -5.33 -9.81
CA ALA A 73 19.60 -5.81 -8.45
C ALA A 73 20.40 -7.08 -8.08
N TYR A 74 20.74 -7.91 -9.07
CA TYR A 74 21.24 -9.28 -8.88
C TYR A 74 22.76 -9.41 -9.06
N ALA A 75 23.38 -8.60 -9.92
CA ALA A 75 24.79 -8.71 -10.25
C ALA A 75 25.41 -7.37 -10.69
N ARG A 76 26.74 -7.31 -10.61
CA ARG A 76 27.58 -6.28 -11.24
C ARG A 76 28.51 -6.92 -12.25
N GLY A 77 28.59 -6.35 -13.44
CA GLY A 77 29.50 -6.76 -14.51
C GLY A 77 30.42 -5.62 -14.93
N ASN A 78 31.62 -5.94 -15.37
CA ASN A 78 32.53 -5.01 -16.01
C ASN A 78 33.23 -5.69 -17.18
N ALA A 79 33.48 -4.94 -18.26
CA ALA A 79 34.23 -5.38 -19.41
C ALA A 79 35.13 -4.23 -19.89
N LEU A 80 36.36 -4.58 -20.27
CA LEU A 80 37.36 -3.67 -20.79
C LEU A 80 38.07 -4.36 -21.96
N VAL A 81 38.04 -3.72 -23.12
CA VAL A 81 38.83 -4.10 -24.29
C VAL A 81 39.81 -2.98 -24.54
N TYR A 82 41.08 -3.32 -24.68
CA TYR A 82 42.17 -2.41 -25.02
C TYR A 82 42.89 -2.95 -26.24
N THR A 83 43.26 -2.08 -27.17
CA THR A 83 44.11 -2.40 -28.31
C THR A 83 45.12 -1.28 -28.53
N SER A 84 46.35 -1.63 -28.85
CA SER A 84 47.43 -0.69 -29.19
C SER A 84 48.14 -1.09 -30.47
N THR A 85 48.44 -0.13 -31.33
CA THR A 85 49.26 -0.37 -32.54
C THR A 85 50.75 -0.28 -32.28
N GLN A 86 51.18 0.15 -31.09
CA GLN A 86 52.61 0.31 -30.75
C GLN A 86 53.34 -1.03 -30.75
N ASP A 87 52.69 -2.04 -30.17
CA ASP A 87 53.21 -3.39 -29.95
C ASP A 87 52.21 -4.46 -30.44
N SER A 88 51.12 -4.04 -31.09
CA SER A 88 49.99 -4.90 -31.47
C SER A 88 49.33 -5.61 -30.28
N THR A 89 49.43 -5.04 -29.08
CA THR A 89 48.80 -5.60 -27.88
C THR A 89 47.29 -5.47 -27.95
N VAL A 90 46.60 -6.59 -27.67
CA VAL A 90 45.15 -6.62 -27.43
C VAL A 90 44.91 -7.23 -26.06
N GLY A 91 44.22 -6.49 -25.19
CA GLY A 91 43.82 -6.92 -23.86
C GLY A 91 42.31 -6.97 -23.74
N ILE A 92 41.78 -8.05 -23.18
CA ILE A 92 40.36 -8.19 -22.84
C ILE A 92 40.26 -8.58 -21.37
N ASN A 93 39.49 -7.84 -20.59
CA ASN A 93 39.17 -8.15 -19.21
C ASN A 93 37.66 -8.09 -19.05
N ALA A 94 37.05 -9.14 -18.49
CA ALA A 94 35.64 -9.17 -18.16
C ALA A 94 35.46 -9.78 -16.77
N GLY A 95 34.59 -9.18 -15.97
CA GLY A 95 34.25 -9.61 -14.63
C GLY A 95 32.75 -9.62 -14.42
N LEU A 96 32.26 -10.61 -13.69
CA LEU A 96 30.89 -10.69 -13.21
C LEU A 96 30.95 -11.03 -11.72
N SER A 97 30.19 -10.30 -10.91
CA SER A 97 30.10 -10.49 -9.47
C SER A 97 28.64 -10.50 -9.02
N SER A 98 28.29 -11.49 -8.23
CA SER A 98 26.98 -11.67 -7.61
C SER A 98 27.17 -12.42 -6.30
N THR A 99 26.34 -12.10 -5.32
CA THR A 99 26.28 -12.81 -4.04
C THR A 99 25.03 -13.65 -4.00
N GLN A 100 25.17 -14.91 -3.60
CA GLN A 100 24.06 -15.84 -3.45
C GLN A 100 23.79 -16.06 -1.96
N ILE A 101 22.54 -15.89 -1.56
CA ILE A 101 22.07 -16.13 -0.20
C ILE A 101 21.21 -17.39 -0.26
N VAL A 102 21.62 -18.44 0.47
CA VAL A 102 20.94 -19.73 0.49
C VAL A 102 20.35 -19.94 1.88
N THR A 103 19.03 -20.06 1.94
CA THR A 103 18.26 -20.31 3.18
C THR A 103 17.38 -21.55 3.03
N SER A 104 16.63 -21.90 4.08
CA SER A 104 15.58 -22.93 3.98
C SER A 104 14.48 -22.58 2.97
N ASP A 105 14.28 -21.28 2.73
CA ASP A 105 13.15 -20.76 1.98
C ASP A 105 13.48 -20.59 0.48
N GLY A 106 14.78 -20.70 0.12
CA GLY A 106 15.23 -20.66 -1.27
C GLY A 106 16.60 -20.05 -1.48
N VAL A 107 16.85 -19.63 -2.72
CA VAL A 107 18.10 -18.98 -3.15
C VAL A 107 17.78 -17.59 -3.67
N ARG A 108 18.50 -16.60 -3.15
CA ARG A 108 18.37 -15.19 -3.55
C ARG A 108 19.69 -14.66 -4.07
N LEU A 109 19.62 -13.77 -5.06
CA LEU A 109 20.79 -13.15 -5.68
C LEU A 109 20.79 -11.66 -5.39
N THR A 110 21.96 -11.13 -5.07
CA THR A 110 22.15 -9.69 -4.92
C THR A 110 23.51 -9.27 -5.48
N LYS A 111 23.56 -8.06 -6.04
CA LYS A 111 24.84 -7.45 -6.40
C LYS A 111 25.73 -7.14 -5.19
N ASP A 112 25.15 -7.00 -4.00
CA ASP A 112 25.86 -6.49 -2.83
C ASP A 112 26.69 -7.57 -2.14
N LYS A 113 27.95 -7.24 -1.85
CA LYS A 113 28.89 -8.14 -1.20
C LYS A 113 28.85 -7.89 0.32
N ALA A 114 28.40 -8.89 1.06
CA ALA A 114 28.47 -8.95 2.52
C ALA A 114 28.53 -10.41 2.98
N GLU A 115 28.87 -10.61 4.26
CA GLU A 115 28.85 -11.93 4.89
C GLU A 115 27.59 -12.15 5.74
N ALA A 116 26.79 -11.10 5.96
CA ALA A 116 25.52 -11.17 6.66
C ALA A 116 24.48 -10.31 5.95
N PHE A 117 23.22 -10.74 5.98
CA PHE A 117 22.12 -10.10 5.23
C PHE A 117 20.81 -10.04 6.02
N ALA A 118 20.09 -8.96 5.80
CA ALA A 118 18.67 -8.81 6.09
C ALA A 118 17.87 -9.22 4.87
N LEU A 119 16.87 -10.07 5.06
CA LEU A 119 15.82 -10.33 4.08
C LEU A 119 14.54 -9.70 4.64
N ILE A 120 13.95 -8.78 3.88
CA ILE A 120 12.63 -8.21 4.19
C ILE A 120 11.67 -8.72 3.12
N ASP A 121 10.79 -9.61 3.53
CA ASP A 121 9.82 -10.31 2.68
C ASP A 121 8.42 -9.80 2.99
N VAL A 122 7.99 -8.81 2.22
CA VAL A 122 6.68 -8.20 2.38
C VAL A 122 5.66 -9.04 1.63
N GLU A 123 4.78 -9.69 2.38
CA GLU A 123 3.58 -10.32 1.85
C GLU A 123 2.50 -9.26 1.66
N ASP A 124 2.19 -8.96 0.40
CA ASP A 124 1.21 -7.95 0.03
C ASP A 124 -0.15 -8.59 -0.24
N ILE A 125 -1.06 -8.49 0.74
CA ILE A 125 -2.41 -9.07 0.65
C ILE A 125 -3.30 -8.28 -0.35
N ARG A 126 -2.82 -7.12 -0.85
CA ARG A 126 -3.49 -6.34 -1.92
C ARG A 126 -3.46 -7.05 -3.28
N ALA A 127 -2.48 -7.92 -3.50
CA ALA A 127 -2.20 -8.47 -4.82
C ALA A 127 -3.23 -9.55 -5.20
N SER A 128 -4.38 -9.13 -5.75
CA SER A 128 -5.04 -9.96 -6.76
C SER A 128 -4.05 -10.17 -7.91
N GLU A 129 -4.06 -11.37 -8.51
CA GLU A 129 -3.08 -11.83 -9.52
C GLU A 129 -2.93 -10.91 -10.77
N GLU A 130 -3.73 -9.84 -10.88
CA GLU A 130 -3.76 -8.92 -12.03
C GLU A 130 -3.21 -7.50 -11.76
N SER A 131 -2.81 -7.15 -10.53
CA SER A 131 -2.31 -5.80 -10.21
C SER A 131 -0.87 -5.83 -9.72
N ASP A 132 0.09 -6.02 -10.62
CA ASP A 132 1.51 -5.76 -10.34
C ASP A 132 1.71 -4.23 -10.25
N ASN A 133 1.28 -3.62 -9.16
CA ASN A 133 1.40 -2.19 -8.90
C ASN A 133 2.87 -1.87 -8.55
N GLN A 134 3.74 -1.98 -9.54
CA GLN A 134 5.14 -1.55 -9.45
C GLN A 134 5.18 -0.06 -9.09
N GLY A 135 5.77 0.25 -7.95
CA GLY A 135 5.98 1.62 -7.47
C GLY A 135 5.06 2.09 -6.34
N GLU A 136 4.12 1.28 -5.85
CA GLU A 136 3.40 1.60 -4.61
C GLU A 136 4.30 1.39 -3.38
N GLU A 137 4.27 2.35 -2.46
CA GLU A 137 4.96 2.24 -1.19
C GLU A 137 4.35 1.11 -0.34
N LYS A 138 5.21 0.29 0.26
CA LYS A 138 4.82 -0.84 1.15
C LYS A 138 5.12 -0.57 2.62
N GLY A 139 6.03 0.36 2.89
CA GLY A 139 6.39 0.77 4.23
C GLY A 139 7.78 1.39 4.30
N TYR A 140 8.14 1.85 5.49
CA TYR A 140 9.47 2.36 5.80
C TYR A 140 10.27 1.30 6.56
N LEU A 141 11.45 0.98 6.04
CA LEU A 141 12.43 0.17 6.73
C LEU A 141 13.42 1.07 7.48
N THR A 142 13.50 0.89 8.79
CA THR A 142 14.51 1.50 9.64
C THR A 142 15.46 0.42 10.15
N LEU A 143 16.76 0.65 9.99
CA LEU A 143 17.81 -0.23 10.48
C LEU A 143 18.65 0.55 11.49
N ALA A 144 18.63 0.15 12.75
CA ALA A 144 19.56 0.63 13.76
C ALA A 144 20.68 -0.39 13.97
N ARG A 145 21.89 0.10 14.20
CA ARG A 145 23.07 -0.71 14.51
C ARG A 145 23.64 -0.25 15.85
N ASP A 146 23.79 -1.17 16.79
CA ASP A 146 24.28 -0.92 18.15
C ASP A 146 23.53 0.26 18.82
N GLY A 147 22.21 0.28 18.68
CA GLY A 147 21.33 1.31 19.25
C GLY A 147 21.35 2.67 18.52
N ARG A 148 22.02 2.78 17.37
CA ARG A 148 22.03 4.02 16.56
C ARG A 148 21.41 3.78 15.19
N THR A 149 20.48 4.64 14.79
CA THR A 149 19.90 4.59 13.44
C THR A 149 20.99 4.67 12.39
N ASN A 150 21.11 3.60 11.60
CA ASN A 150 22.10 3.47 10.55
C ASN A 150 21.53 3.84 9.18
N SER A 151 20.28 3.45 8.90
CA SER A 151 19.59 3.80 7.65
C SER A 151 18.07 3.81 7.80
N LYS A 152 17.41 4.64 6.98
CA LYS A 152 15.96 4.63 6.77
C LYS A 152 15.69 4.68 5.26
N SER A 153 14.81 3.82 4.76
CA SER A 153 14.46 3.75 3.33
C SER A 153 13.02 3.31 3.14
N ILE A 154 12.38 3.79 2.08
CA ILE A 154 11.07 3.29 1.64
C ILE A 154 11.26 1.93 0.95
N VAL A 155 10.34 1.01 1.18
CA VAL A 155 10.26 -0.29 0.51
C VAL A 155 9.12 -0.24 -0.51
N TYR A 156 9.44 -0.53 -1.77
CA TYR A 156 8.48 -0.60 -2.87
C TYR A 156 8.26 -2.04 -3.34
N ASP A 157 9.31 -2.86 -3.29
CA ASP A 157 9.29 -4.24 -3.75
C ASP A 157 8.79 -5.20 -2.66
N ASN A 158 8.28 -6.37 -3.06
CA ASN A 158 7.92 -7.45 -2.11
C ASN A 158 9.14 -8.03 -1.40
N GLU A 159 10.33 -7.82 -1.97
CA GLU A 159 11.57 -8.37 -1.43
C GLU A 159 12.64 -7.28 -1.36
N ARG A 160 13.28 -7.14 -0.20
CA ARG A 160 14.44 -6.26 -0.03
C ARG A 160 15.57 -6.98 0.70
N ILE A 161 16.73 -7.04 0.04
CA ILE A 161 17.97 -7.58 0.61
C ILE A 161 18.86 -6.42 1.10
N VAL A 162 19.20 -6.40 2.39
CA VAL A 162 20.09 -5.37 2.96
C VAL A 162 21.39 -6.00 3.45
N PRO A 163 22.57 -5.58 2.94
CA PRO A 163 23.85 -6.07 3.44
C PRO A 163 24.14 -5.54 4.85
N LEU A 164 24.69 -6.40 5.70
CA LEU A 164 25.00 -6.09 7.09
C LEU A 164 26.50 -6.23 7.37
N ARG A 165 26.96 -5.59 8.45
CA ARG A 165 28.32 -5.77 8.96
C ARG A 165 28.32 -6.78 10.09
N ASN A 166 29.29 -7.68 10.07
CA ASN A 166 29.44 -8.69 11.12
C ASN A 166 29.76 -8.06 12.49
N TYR A 167 29.43 -8.79 13.54
CA TYR A 167 29.70 -8.51 14.95
C TYR A 167 29.04 -7.22 15.46
N HIS A 168 27.83 -6.97 14.98
CA HIS A 168 27.00 -5.86 15.42
C HIS A 168 25.58 -6.33 15.73
N GLN A 169 24.96 -5.67 16.72
CA GLN A 169 23.54 -5.82 16.96
C GLN A 169 22.78 -4.94 15.98
N TYR A 170 21.75 -5.50 15.36
CA TYR A 170 20.85 -4.78 14.48
C TYR A 170 19.43 -4.84 15.02
N ASP A 171 18.77 -3.68 15.03
CA ASP A 171 17.34 -3.55 15.29
C ASP A 171 16.68 -3.09 13.99
N VAL A 172 15.82 -3.93 13.44
CA VAL A 172 15.15 -3.73 12.16
C VAL A 172 13.69 -3.44 12.47
N HIS A 173 13.17 -2.37 11.90
CA HIS A 173 11.77 -2.00 12.05
C HIS A 173 11.16 -1.71 10.70
N PHE A 174 10.01 -2.32 10.43
CA PHE A 174 9.18 -2.09 9.26
C PHE A 174 7.87 -1.42 9.68
N ASP A 175 7.63 -0.22 9.17
CA ASP A 175 6.47 0.60 9.45
C ASP A 175 5.61 0.74 8.19
N ALA A 176 4.49 0.03 8.16
CA ALA A 176 3.52 0.08 7.06
C ALA A 176 2.47 1.18 7.28
N GLN A 177 2.23 1.56 8.53
CA GLN A 177 1.19 2.50 8.96
C GLN A 177 1.45 3.91 8.46
N SER A 178 2.72 4.28 8.29
CA SER A 178 3.12 5.55 7.68
C SER A 178 2.76 5.69 6.19
N VAL A 179 2.32 4.62 5.53
CA VAL A 179 1.87 4.61 4.11
C VAL A 179 0.44 4.08 3.96
N ASP A 180 -0.39 4.29 4.98
CA ASP A 180 -1.81 3.86 5.01
C ASP A 180 -2.01 2.34 4.81
N LEU A 181 -1.05 1.54 5.30
CA LEU A 181 -1.14 0.08 5.34
C LEU A 181 -1.11 -0.44 6.77
N TYR A 182 -1.79 -1.55 7.01
CA TYR A 182 -1.71 -2.29 8.27
C TYR A 182 -0.79 -3.50 8.12
N ASN A 183 0.14 -3.65 9.06
CA ASN A 183 1.02 -4.82 9.14
C ASN A 183 0.48 -5.81 10.18
N SER A 184 0.00 -6.96 9.73
CA SER A 184 -0.43 -8.08 10.58
C SER A 184 0.68 -9.13 10.83
N GLY A 185 1.83 -8.97 10.16
CA GLY A 185 3.01 -9.83 10.25
C GLY A 185 4.08 -9.28 11.19
N GLU A 186 5.33 -9.65 10.92
CA GLU A 186 6.47 -9.14 11.70
C GLU A 186 6.73 -7.66 11.37
N SER A 187 6.87 -6.82 12.40
CA SER A 187 7.17 -5.39 12.25
C SER A 187 8.53 -5.00 12.82
N THR A 188 9.11 -5.85 13.68
CA THR A 188 10.40 -5.60 14.31
C THR A 188 11.17 -6.89 14.49
N LYS A 189 12.51 -6.80 14.42
CA LYS A 189 13.41 -7.90 14.76
C LYS A 189 14.74 -7.35 15.24
N THR A 190 15.25 -7.92 16.32
CA THR A 190 16.57 -7.59 16.86
C THR A 190 17.43 -8.84 16.83
N ASP A 191 18.62 -8.73 16.24
CA ASP A 191 19.56 -9.85 16.20
C ASP A 191 21.02 -9.39 16.15
N TYR A 192 21.94 -10.27 16.55
CA TYR A 192 23.37 -10.05 16.48
C TYR A 192 23.97 -10.79 15.28
N THR A 193 24.75 -10.08 14.49
CA THR A 193 25.25 -10.59 13.21
C THR A 193 26.62 -11.25 13.34
N HIS A 194 26.79 -12.40 12.69
CA HIS A 194 28.06 -13.09 12.47
C HIS A 194 28.22 -13.43 10.97
N PRO A 195 29.42 -13.76 10.48
CA PRO A 195 29.57 -14.27 9.12
C PRO A 195 28.64 -15.47 8.87
N GLY A 196 27.84 -15.40 7.80
CA GLY A 196 26.81 -16.37 7.45
C GLY A 196 25.41 -16.07 8.01
N THR A 197 25.23 -15.01 8.79
CA THR A 197 23.92 -14.67 9.37
C THR A 197 22.98 -14.15 8.30
N VAL A 198 21.81 -14.78 8.21
CA VAL A 198 20.70 -14.29 7.40
C VAL A 198 19.52 -14.15 8.32
N PHE A 199 19.09 -12.91 8.58
CA PHE A 199 17.86 -12.67 9.31
C PHE A 199 16.72 -12.39 8.33
N ASN A 200 15.56 -12.99 8.57
CA ASN A 200 14.35 -12.73 7.78
C ASN A 200 13.35 -11.93 8.62
N LEU A 201 12.75 -10.89 8.04
CA LEU A 201 11.60 -10.17 8.56
C LEU A 201 10.46 -10.36 7.56
N GLN A 202 9.31 -10.86 8.02
CA GLN A 202 8.15 -11.14 7.17
C GLN A 202 6.93 -10.24 7.50
N PRO A 203 6.91 -8.96 7.07
CA PRO A 203 5.73 -8.12 7.18
C PRO A 203 4.59 -8.66 6.32
N LYS A 204 3.35 -8.56 6.81
CA LYS A 204 2.14 -8.88 6.05
C LYS A 204 1.28 -7.63 5.97
N VAL A 205 1.26 -6.98 4.81
CA VAL A 205 0.63 -5.66 4.64
C VAL A 205 -0.74 -5.75 3.98
N SER A 206 -1.66 -4.89 4.41
CA SER A 206 -3.02 -4.79 3.87
C SER A 206 -3.47 -3.33 3.87
N ARG A 207 -4.31 -2.94 2.91
CA ARG A 207 -4.89 -1.59 2.89
C ARG A 207 -5.87 -1.40 4.02
N VAL A 208 -5.85 -0.20 4.59
CA VAL A 208 -6.82 0.21 5.60
C VAL A 208 -7.67 1.35 5.10
N VAL A 209 -8.92 1.36 5.56
CA VAL A 209 -9.81 2.49 5.40
C VAL A 209 -10.14 3.03 6.78
N SER A 210 -9.86 4.31 6.99
CA SER A 210 -10.22 5.01 8.23
C SER A 210 -11.31 6.02 7.95
N PHE A 211 -12.43 5.94 8.66
CA PHE A 211 -13.54 6.86 8.50
C PHE A 211 -14.03 7.40 9.84
N VAL A 212 -14.72 8.54 9.80
CA VAL A 212 -15.30 9.19 10.96
C VAL A 212 -16.83 9.14 10.88
N SER A 213 -17.50 8.79 11.98
CA SER A 213 -18.96 8.82 12.09
C SER A 213 -19.40 9.16 13.50
N ALA A 214 -20.44 9.96 13.63
CA ALA A 214 -21.19 10.12 14.86
C ALA A 214 -22.29 9.05 14.95
N PHE A 215 -22.61 8.58 16.15
CA PHE A 215 -23.66 7.58 16.36
C PHE A 215 -24.64 7.99 17.45
N ASN A 216 -25.93 7.92 17.12
CA ASN A 216 -27.03 8.11 18.06
C ASN A 216 -27.87 6.84 18.20
N ASP A 217 -28.63 6.72 19.28
CA ASP A 217 -29.64 5.70 19.43
C ASP A 217 -30.96 6.06 18.72
N ILE A 218 -31.96 5.18 18.81
CA ILE A 218 -33.29 5.38 18.21
C ILE A 218 -34.04 6.62 18.73
N SER A 219 -33.61 7.19 19.85
CA SER A 219 -34.21 8.38 20.50
C SER A 219 -33.31 9.61 20.39
N ASP A 220 -32.43 9.61 19.38
CA ASP A 220 -31.50 10.68 19.08
C ASP A 220 -30.52 11.00 20.21
N GLN A 221 -30.33 10.05 21.13
CA GLN A 221 -29.34 10.20 22.20
C GLN A 221 -27.96 9.74 21.74
N PRO A 222 -26.89 10.44 22.14
CA PRO A 222 -25.51 10.06 21.85
C PRO A 222 -25.18 8.63 22.33
N ILE A 223 -24.36 7.90 21.56
CA ILE A 223 -23.84 6.58 21.91
C ILE A 223 -22.48 6.68 22.58
N ASP A 224 -22.39 6.17 23.82
CA ASP A 224 -21.18 6.21 24.64
C ASP A 224 -20.09 5.21 24.23
N LYS A 225 -20.47 4.13 23.53
CA LYS A 225 -19.50 3.10 23.13
C LYS A 225 -19.89 2.38 21.85
N VAL A 226 -18.97 2.37 20.89
CA VAL A 226 -19.04 1.57 19.66
C VAL A 226 -17.93 0.53 19.66
N THR A 227 -18.24 -0.65 19.16
CA THR A 227 -17.33 -1.79 19.00
C THR A 227 -17.42 -2.30 17.57
N CYS A 228 -16.29 -2.74 17.01
CA CYS A 228 -16.22 -3.35 15.69
C CYS A 228 -16.05 -4.86 15.84
N VAL A 229 -16.83 -5.64 15.10
CA VAL A 229 -16.76 -7.10 15.03
C VAL A 229 -16.62 -7.54 13.57
N GLY A 230 -15.72 -8.47 13.30
CA GLY A 230 -15.47 -9.00 11.95
C GLY A 230 -13.98 -9.03 11.62
N ASP A 231 -13.63 -9.77 10.58
CA ASP A 231 -12.24 -9.94 10.13
C ASP A 231 -11.63 -8.63 9.64
N GLY A 232 -12.47 -7.68 9.22
CA GLY A 232 -12.04 -6.35 8.80
C GLY A 232 -11.73 -5.38 9.94
N CYS A 233 -12.05 -5.69 11.20
CA CYS A 233 -11.92 -4.71 12.28
C CYS A 233 -10.48 -4.54 12.78
N ILE A 234 -9.96 -3.30 12.74
CA ILE A 234 -8.64 -2.97 13.29
C ILE A 234 -8.81 -2.18 14.59
N GLU A 235 -9.49 -1.04 14.53
CA GLU A 235 -9.55 -0.11 15.66
C GLU A 235 -10.81 0.75 15.62
N VAL A 236 -11.33 1.07 16.81
CA VAL A 236 -12.40 2.06 17.00
C VAL A 236 -11.94 3.03 18.10
N ASN A 237 -11.78 4.29 17.74
CA ASN A 237 -11.34 5.36 18.62
C ASN A 237 -12.42 6.43 18.75
N GLU A 238 -12.84 6.72 19.97
CA GLU A 238 -13.67 7.90 20.24
C GLU A 238 -12.81 9.16 20.15
N LEU A 239 -13.23 10.12 19.32
CA LEU A 239 -12.55 11.41 19.15
C LEU A 239 -13.10 12.47 20.10
N THR A 240 -14.42 12.46 20.28
CA THR A 240 -15.21 13.32 21.16
C THR A 240 -16.57 12.64 21.35
N ASP A 241 -17.37 13.11 22.32
CA ASP A 241 -18.70 12.59 22.64
C ASP A 241 -19.48 12.09 21.40
N SER A 242 -19.58 10.76 21.29
CA SER A 242 -20.31 10.04 20.22
C SER A 242 -19.76 10.14 18.79
N VAL A 243 -18.57 10.68 18.59
CA VAL A 243 -17.88 10.73 17.30
C VAL A 243 -16.70 9.76 17.31
N TYR A 244 -16.72 8.80 16.40
CA TYR A 244 -15.75 7.71 16.34
C TYR A 244 -14.95 7.73 15.05
N ARG A 245 -13.64 7.53 15.16
CA ARG A 245 -12.78 7.12 14.05
C ARG A 245 -12.70 5.60 14.06
N VAL A 246 -13.18 4.97 12.99
CA VAL A 246 -13.17 3.53 12.80
C VAL A 246 -12.18 3.21 11.69
N THR A 247 -11.28 2.26 11.96
CA THR A 247 -10.28 1.78 11.00
C THR A 247 -10.54 0.31 10.71
N VAL A 248 -10.69 -0.01 9.43
CA VAL A 248 -10.97 -1.37 8.94
C VAL A 248 -10.02 -1.77 7.82
N LEU A 249 -9.82 -3.07 7.64
CA LEU A 249 -9.15 -3.64 6.47
C LEU A 249 -10.06 -3.52 5.25
N GLU A 250 -9.47 -3.07 4.15
CA GLU A 250 -10.19 -2.87 2.90
C GLU A 250 -10.79 -4.19 2.37
N GLY A 251 -12.05 -4.16 1.94
CA GLY A 251 -12.74 -5.29 1.30
C GLY A 251 -13.09 -6.46 2.23
N LEU A 252 -12.74 -6.39 3.51
CA LEU A 252 -13.13 -7.39 4.51
C LEU A 252 -14.41 -7.00 5.23
N ASN A 253 -15.13 -8.02 5.71
CA ASN A 253 -16.38 -7.84 6.41
C ASN A 253 -16.16 -7.23 7.80
N PHE A 254 -16.97 -6.23 8.13
CA PHE A 254 -17.03 -5.64 9.46
C PHE A 254 -18.46 -5.25 9.82
N GLU A 255 -18.75 -5.23 11.13
CA GLU A 255 -20.00 -4.75 11.68
C GLU A 255 -19.74 -3.91 12.93
N LEU A 256 -20.51 -2.84 13.09
CA LEU A 256 -20.42 -1.95 14.24
C LEU A 256 -21.58 -2.19 15.20
N TYR A 257 -21.26 -2.24 16.49
CA TYR A 257 -22.22 -2.54 17.56
C TYR A 257 -22.06 -1.58 18.74
N SER A 258 -23.17 -1.27 19.39
CA SER A 258 -23.22 -0.61 20.70
C SER A 258 -24.13 -1.40 21.64
N ASN A 259 -24.25 -0.92 22.89
CA ASN A 259 -25.25 -1.42 23.83
C ASN A 259 -26.71 -1.16 23.38
N LYS A 260 -26.93 -0.30 22.38
CA LYS A 260 -28.25 0.04 21.82
C LYS A 260 -28.61 -0.75 20.56
N GLY A 261 -27.67 -1.51 19.99
CA GLY A 261 -27.90 -2.37 18.83
C GLY A 261 -26.80 -2.26 17.77
N GLN A 262 -27.16 -2.55 16.52
CA GLN A 262 -26.24 -2.51 15.40
C GLN A 262 -26.15 -1.08 14.85
N CYS A 263 -24.92 -0.58 14.70
CA CYS A 263 -24.63 0.73 14.15
C CYS A 263 -24.54 0.65 12.63
N LEU A 264 -25.41 1.40 11.96
CA LEU A 264 -25.61 1.33 10.53
C LEU A 264 -24.89 2.47 9.83
N LEU A 265 -24.11 2.13 8.81
CA LEU A 265 -23.47 3.07 7.90
C LEU A 265 -24.17 3.03 6.55
N PRO A 266 -24.20 4.15 5.80
CA PRO A 266 -24.75 4.18 4.45
C PRO A 266 -24.12 3.11 3.55
N TYR A 267 -24.95 2.38 2.79
CA TYR A 267 -24.48 1.38 1.84
C TYR A 267 -23.77 2.01 0.63
N GLU A 268 -24.26 3.14 0.13
CA GLU A 268 -23.66 3.85 -1.01
C GLU A 268 -22.76 5.00 -0.53
N PHE A 269 -21.51 4.96 -0.96
CA PHE A 269 -20.52 6.00 -0.70
C PHE A 269 -20.67 7.10 -1.77
N THR A 270 -21.45 8.15 -1.47
CA THR A 270 -21.79 9.18 -2.46
C THR A 270 -20.63 10.12 -2.83
N SER A 271 -19.47 10.04 -2.15
CA SER A 271 -18.26 10.68 -2.64
C SER A 271 -17.00 9.97 -2.16
N THR A 272 -16.06 9.79 -3.10
CA THR A 272 -14.75 9.17 -2.90
C THR A 272 -13.81 10.01 -2.02
N SER A 273 -14.21 11.24 -1.66
CA SER A 273 -13.37 12.26 -1.05
C SER A 273 -13.69 12.55 0.41
N GLN A 274 -14.74 11.97 0.99
CA GLN A 274 -15.12 12.22 2.38
C GLN A 274 -15.36 10.90 3.11
N LEU A 275 -14.30 10.37 3.73
CA LEU A 275 -14.35 9.31 4.75
C LEU A 275 -14.97 9.84 6.07
N ASN A 276 -16.02 10.65 5.95
CA ASN A 276 -16.79 11.21 7.04
C ASN A 276 -18.26 10.92 6.73
N PHE A 277 -18.84 9.99 7.49
CA PHE A 277 -20.22 9.55 7.31
C PHE A 277 -21.24 10.41 8.07
N GLY A 278 -20.81 11.51 8.66
CA GLY A 278 -21.69 12.40 9.41
C GLY A 278 -22.34 11.67 10.58
N GLN A 279 -23.64 11.87 10.76
CA GLN A 279 -24.42 11.30 11.85
C GLN A 279 -25.17 10.07 11.39
N ASN A 280 -24.99 8.97 12.12
CA ASN A 280 -25.58 7.67 11.87
C ASN A 280 -26.23 7.13 13.16
N TYR A 281 -26.86 5.96 13.05
CA TYR A 281 -27.65 5.40 14.15
C TYR A 281 -27.24 3.98 14.52
N CYS A 282 -27.16 3.72 15.82
CA CYS A 282 -27.15 2.37 16.38
C CYS A 282 -28.56 1.97 16.73
N LEU A 283 -29.12 1.08 15.91
CA LEU A 283 -30.50 0.70 15.96
C LEU A 283 -30.65 -0.74 16.45
N PRO A 284 -31.70 -1.03 17.25
CA PRO A 284 -31.99 -2.38 17.66
C PRO A 284 -32.58 -3.12 16.45
N ILE A 285 -31.83 -4.07 15.92
CA ILE A 285 -32.24 -4.90 14.77
C ILE A 285 -32.31 -6.32 15.28
N ALA A 286 -33.49 -6.94 15.18
CA ALA A 286 -33.67 -8.33 15.53
C ALA A 286 -33.71 -9.18 14.27
N ASP A 287 -32.97 -10.28 14.28
CA ASP A 287 -33.23 -11.38 13.36
C ASP A 287 -34.63 -11.95 13.62
N ASN A 288 -35.39 -12.18 12.55
CA ASN A 288 -36.70 -12.86 12.56
C ASN A 288 -37.87 -12.10 13.23
N ASN A 289 -38.01 -10.79 12.99
CA ASN A 289 -39.21 -10.03 13.37
C ASN A 289 -39.53 -10.03 14.88
N GLN A 290 -38.52 -10.16 15.73
CA GLN A 290 -38.77 -10.14 17.17
C GLN A 290 -39.17 -8.72 17.61
N VAL A 291 -40.13 -8.67 18.54
CA VAL A 291 -40.53 -7.44 19.21
C VAL A 291 -39.42 -7.03 20.15
N GLN A 292 -38.92 -5.81 20.00
CA GLN A 292 -37.91 -5.23 20.87
C GLN A 292 -38.51 -4.12 21.71
N GLN A 293 -38.04 -4.00 22.95
CA GLN A 293 -38.39 -2.85 23.79
C GLN A 293 -37.48 -1.69 23.45
N ILE A 294 -38.08 -0.56 23.13
CA ILE A 294 -37.39 0.70 22.87
C ILE A 294 -37.95 1.76 23.80
N GLU A 295 -37.13 2.72 24.18
CA GLU A 295 -37.54 3.88 24.95
C GLU A 295 -37.53 5.09 24.02
N VAL A 296 -38.69 5.68 23.78
CA VAL A 296 -38.87 6.87 22.93
C VAL A 296 -39.66 7.90 23.72
N ASP A 297 -39.15 9.12 23.83
CA ASP A 297 -39.79 10.22 24.58
C ASP A 297 -40.18 9.84 26.04
N ASN A 298 -39.32 9.08 26.72
CA ASN A 298 -39.54 8.52 28.07
C ASN A 298 -40.70 7.51 28.18
N GLU A 299 -41.22 6.99 27.06
CA GLU A 299 -42.17 5.89 27.03
C GLU A 299 -41.49 4.59 26.57
N ILE A 300 -41.74 3.49 27.29
CA ILE A 300 -41.30 2.16 26.90
C ILE A 300 -42.32 1.59 25.92
N LEU A 301 -41.90 1.43 24.67
CA LEU A 301 -42.70 0.89 23.59
C LEU A 301 -42.14 -0.45 23.13
N SER A 302 -43.03 -1.27 22.60
CA SER A 302 -42.65 -2.47 21.87
C SER A 302 -42.62 -2.14 20.38
N ALA A 303 -41.46 -2.33 19.75
CA ALA A 303 -41.22 -1.99 18.36
C ALA A 303 -40.78 -3.19 17.53
N ILE A 304 -41.09 -3.13 16.24
CA ILE A 304 -40.57 -4.05 15.22
C ILE A 304 -39.91 -3.25 14.12
N PHE A 305 -38.69 -3.65 13.77
CA PHE A 305 -38.02 -3.18 12.56
C PHE A 305 -38.71 -3.73 11.31
N LEU A 306 -39.15 -2.83 10.42
CA LEU A 306 -39.77 -3.19 9.15
C LEU A 306 -38.76 -3.31 8.00
N GLY A 307 -37.57 -2.72 8.15
CA GLY A 307 -36.55 -2.69 7.13
C GLY A 307 -36.08 -1.27 6.82
N ALA A 308 -35.19 -1.16 5.84
CA ALA A 308 -34.71 0.10 5.30
C ALA A 308 -35.30 0.33 3.90
N PHE A 309 -35.71 1.57 3.61
CA PHE A 309 -36.48 1.92 2.42
C PHE A 309 -35.91 3.17 1.75
N GLU A 310 -35.96 3.24 0.42
CA GLU A 310 -35.79 4.50 -0.30
C GLU A 310 -37.02 5.38 -0.13
N GLU A 311 -36.81 6.69 -0.15
CA GLU A 311 -37.93 7.63 -0.17
C GLU A 311 -38.79 7.41 -1.42
N SER A 312 -40.08 7.17 -1.21
CA SER A 312 -41.04 6.93 -2.29
C SER A 312 -42.46 7.23 -1.83
N ASP A 313 -43.36 7.51 -2.79
CA ASP A 313 -44.79 7.70 -2.51
C ASP A 313 -45.42 6.46 -1.84
N GLN A 314 -44.92 5.27 -2.16
CA GLN A 314 -45.37 4.01 -1.56
C GLN A 314 -44.98 3.92 -0.08
N LEU A 315 -43.75 4.33 0.27
CA LEU A 315 -43.31 4.39 1.66
C LEU A 315 -44.17 5.38 2.44
N SER A 316 -44.32 6.60 1.93
CA SER A 316 -45.12 7.66 2.57
C SER A 316 -46.57 7.23 2.79
N SER A 317 -47.19 6.60 1.78
CA SER A 317 -48.56 6.07 1.89
C SER A 317 -48.67 4.96 2.95
N SER A 318 -47.65 4.10 3.05
CA SER A 318 -47.63 3.01 4.04
C SER A 318 -47.42 3.52 5.46
N VAL A 319 -46.53 4.51 5.64
CA VAL A 319 -46.31 5.20 6.91
C VAL A 319 -47.62 5.81 7.43
N GLU A 320 -48.32 6.57 6.59
CA GLU A 320 -49.60 7.17 6.98
C GLU A 320 -50.65 6.11 7.29
N LYS A 321 -50.69 5.00 6.54
CA LYS A 321 -51.56 3.86 6.85
C LYS A 321 -51.27 3.29 8.24
N PHE A 322 -50.01 3.07 8.61
CA PHE A 322 -49.67 2.54 9.94
C PHE A 322 -50.02 3.50 11.07
N LYS A 323 -49.84 4.82 10.87
CA LYS A 323 -50.30 5.84 11.83
C LYS A 323 -51.81 5.79 12.04
N LEU A 324 -52.59 5.68 10.95
CA LEU A 324 -54.05 5.53 11.01
C LEU A 324 -54.50 4.24 11.68
N LEU A 325 -53.71 3.16 11.58
CA LEU A 325 -53.95 1.91 12.29
C LEU A 325 -53.61 1.99 13.78
N GLY A 326 -53.03 3.09 14.26
CA GLY A 326 -52.71 3.32 15.66
C GLY A 326 -51.27 3.00 16.05
N TYR A 327 -50.38 2.70 15.10
CA TYR A 327 -48.96 2.54 15.37
C TYR A 327 -48.26 3.90 15.45
N GLN A 328 -47.28 3.98 16.35
CA GLN A 328 -46.25 5.01 16.27
C GLN A 328 -45.20 4.57 15.25
N VAL A 329 -44.99 5.37 14.21
CA VAL A 329 -43.99 5.07 13.17
C VAL A 329 -42.75 5.88 13.44
N ILE A 330 -41.61 5.20 13.62
CA ILE A 330 -40.30 5.82 13.85
C ILE A 330 -39.47 5.64 12.59
N GLN A 331 -38.85 6.72 12.13
CA GLN A 331 -38.01 6.74 10.93
C GLN A 331 -36.65 7.33 11.26
N LYS A 332 -35.58 6.68 10.82
CA LYS A 332 -34.20 7.14 10.99
C LYS A 332 -33.46 7.09 9.66
N GLU A 333 -32.76 8.17 9.33
CA GLU A 333 -32.02 8.30 8.07
C GLU A 333 -30.71 7.50 8.13
N ILE A 334 -30.41 6.79 7.05
CA ILE A 334 -29.18 6.01 6.84
C ILE A 334 -28.73 6.26 5.41
N GLY A 335 -27.99 7.35 5.21
CA GLY A 335 -27.65 7.83 3.86
C GLY A 335 -28.90 8.09 3.01
N ASN A 336 -29.03 7.38 1.89
CA ASN A 336 -30.17 7.50 0.97
C ASN A 336 -31.41 6.70 1.41
N TYR A 337 -31.31 5.93 2.51
CA TYR A 337 -32.39 5.08 3.01
C TYR A 337 -32.96 5.59 4.33
N LYS A 338 -34.18 5.15 4.65
CA LYS A 338 -34.81 5.32 5.96
C LYS A 338 -35.05 3.96 6.61
N ALA A 339 -34.48 3.74 7.78
CA ALA A 339 -34.86 2.65 8.67
C ALA A 339 -36.21 2.95 9.31
N VAL A 340 -37.15 2.02 9.18
CA VAL A 340 -38.54 2.22 9.62
C VAL A 340 -38.92 1.20 10.67
N TYR A 341 -39.53 1.69 11.75
CA TYR A 341 -40.10 0.89 12.82
C TYR A 341 -41.58 1.22 12.98
N ILE A 342 -42.34 0.21 13.37
CA ILE A 342 -43.66 0.40 13.99
C ILE A 342 -43.57 0.05 15.46
N ALA A 343 -44.13 0.91 16.30
CA ALA A 343 -44.12 0.79 17.74
C ALA A 343 -45.54 0.94 18.31
N HIS A 344 -45.79 0.25 19.42
CA HIS A 344 -47.03 0.35 20.17
C HIS A 344 -46.77 0.02 21.65
N LYS A 345 -47.70 0.37 22.54
CA LYS A 345 -47.68 -0.07 23.93
C LYS A 345 -47.54 -1.58 24.03
N THR A 346 -46.63 -2.03 24.90
CA THR A 346 -46.25 -3.44 25.07
C THR A 346 -47.42 -4.38 25.29
N ALA A 347 -48.43 -3.96 26.04
CA ALA A 347 -49.61 -4.78 26.33
C ALA A 347 -50.42 -5.16 25.06
N ASP A 348 -50.44 -4.28 24.05
CA ASP A 348 -51.31 -4.42 22.88
C ASP A 348 -50.55 -4.84 21.61
N MET A 349 -49.21 -4.84 21.64
CA MET A 349 -48.37 -5.04 20.46
C MET A 349 -48.65 -6.39 19.77
N VAL A 350 -48.80 -7.47 20.54
CA VAL A 350 -49.04 -8.82 19.98
C VAL A 350 -50.34 -8.87 19.18
N ASP A 351 -51.42 -8.33 19.74
CA ASP A 351 -52.74 -8.32 19.10
C ASP A 351 -52.78 -7.37 17.90
N MET A 352 -52.05 -6.26 17.96
CA MET A 352 -51.91 -5.32 16.87
C MET A 352 -51.19 -5.95 15.67
N LEU A 353 -50.07 -6.63 15.91
CA LEU A 353 -49.31 -7.33 14.89
C LEU A 353 -50.11 -8.45 14.23
N ALA A 354 -50.88 -9.20 15.02
CA ALA A 354 -51.74 -10.26 14.50
C ALA A 354 -52.86 -9.71 13.59
N ARG A 355 -53.49 -8.60 13.99
CA ARG A 355 -54.56 -7.95 13.21
C ARG A 355 -54.06 -7.36 11.90
N HIS A 356 -52.88 -6.74 11.89
CA HIS A 356 -52.34 -6.01 10.74
C HIS A 356 -51.21 -6.75 10.03
N LYS A 357 -51.16 -8.09 10.14
CA LYS A 357 -50.08 -8.92 9.59
C LYS A 357 -49.90 -8.73 8.08
N LYS A 358 -50.99 -8.66 7.31
CA LYS A 358 -50.92 -8.54 5.85
C LYS A 358 -50.26 -7.23 5.42
N GLU A 359 -50.59 -6.14 6.08
CA GLU A 359 -50.00 -4.83 5.86
C GLU A 359 -48.51 -4.84 6.16
N ILE A 360 -48.11 -5.42 7.29
CA ILE A 360 -46.72 -5.53 7.72
C ILE A 360 -45.89 -6.36 6.73
N GLU A 361 -46.40 -7.52 6.30
CA GLU A 361 -45.70 -8.34 5.32
C GLU A 361 -45.60 -7.63 3.95
N SER A 362 -46.63 -6.88 3.56
CA SER A 362 -46.63 -6.17 2.27
C SER A 362 -45.56 -5.09 2.18
N ILE A 363 -45.36 -4.29 3.24
CA ILE A 363 -44.31 -3.27 3.24
C ILE A 363 -42.92 -3.90 3.33
N LYS A 364 -42.74 -5.00 4.08
CA LYS A 364 -41.45 -5.70 4.20
C LYS A 364 -40.89 -6.19 2.87
N LEU A 365 -41.76 -6.52 1.91
CA LEU A 365 -41.35 -6.90 0.56
C LEU A 365 -40.69 -5.75 -0.22
N LEU A 366 -40.92 -4.49 0.19
CA LEU A 366 -40.31 -3.30 -0.40
C LEU A 366 -38.96 -2.94 0.27
N ALA A 367 -38.61 -3.60 1.37
CA ALA A 367 -37.38 -3.31 2.10
C ALA A 367 -36.15 -3.68 1.27
N LYS A 368 -35.16 -2.81 1.30
CA LYS A 368 -33.87 -3.02 0.62
C LYS A 368 -33.07 -4.06 1.40
N ARG A 369 -32.45 -4.99 0.67
CA ARG A 369 -31.58 -6.02 1.25
C ARG A 369 -30.20 -5.47 1.61
N LEU A 370 -29.69 -4.56 0.78
CA LEU A 370 -28.40 -3.90 0.94
C LEU A 370 -28.67 -2.47 1.40
N TYR A 371 -28.63 -2.26 2.71
CA TYR A 371 -28.94 -0.99 3.35
C TYR A 371 -27.89 -0.53 4.36
N LYS A 372 -26.89 -1.38 4.62
CA LYS A 372 -25.75 -1.11 5.49
C LYS A 372 -24.46 -1.44 4.77
N ALA A 373 -23.40 -0.68 5.03
CA ALA A 373 -22.06 -1.10 4.66
C ALA A 373 -21.59 -2.24 5.58
N ASP A 374 -21.22 -3.36 4.97
CA ASP A 374 -20.58 -4.52 5.61
C ASP A 374 -19.12 -4.68 5.17
N SER A 375 -18.71 -3.99 4.11
CA SER A 375 -17.34 -3.86 3.62
C SER A 375 -17.13 -2.45 3.07
N ILE A 376 -15.90 -1.95 3.12
CA ILE A 376 -15.52 -0.68 2.48
C ILE A 376 -14.28 -0.95 1.62
N SER A 377 -14.35 -0.51 0.38
CA SER A 377 -13.21 -0.44 -0.54
C SER A 377 -13.02 0.98 -1.00
N TYR A 378 -11.77 1.40 -1.19
CA TYR A 378 -11.51 2.63 -1.93
C TYR A 378 -12.09 2.44 -3.32
N PRO A 379 -12.78 3.45 -3.87
CA PRO A 379 -13.13 3.41 -5.27
C PRO A 379 -11.82 3.39 -6.05
N VAL A 380 -11.60 2.32 -6.80
CA VAL A 380 -10.61 2.30 -7.87
C VAL A 380 -11.02 3.48 -8.75
N ALA A 381 -10.19 4.53 -8.77
CA ALA A 381 -10.35 5.57 -9.76
C ALA A 381 -10.27 4.84 -11.10
N ASN A 382 -11.41 4.65 -11.76
CA ASN A 382 -11.40 4.29 -13.17
C ASN A 382 -10.77 5.51 -13.85
N ILE A 383 -9.47 5.40 -14.09
CA ILE A 383 -8.73 6.32 -14.93
C ILE A 383 -9.35 6.10 -16.32
N ASN A 384 -10.21 7.03 -16.74
CA ASN A 384 -10.73 7.09 -18.09
C ASN A 384 -9.59 7.23 -19.10
#